data_AF-A0A9D9ZFI1-F1
#
_entry.id   AF-A0A9D9ZFI1-F1
#
_cell.length_a   1.000
_cell.length_b   1.000
_cell.length_c   1.000
_cell.angle_alpha   90.00
_cell.angle_beta   90.00
_cell.angle_gamma   90.00
#
_symmetry.space_group_name_H-M   'P 1'
#
loop_
_entity.id
_entity.type
_entity.pdbx_description
1 polymer ?
#
loop_
_entity_poly.entity_id
_entity_poly.type
_entity_poly.pdbx_seq_one_letter_code
_entity_poly.pdbx_strand_id
1 'polypeptide(L)'
;MARHWYYIFILVIAFSTLSTPLLARNTSEIEQLAAFNDINIYFEQNILRITGGEGLRLQIFNVTGILVVCENIDSADKRFSLDLPHGCYIVKVGKLVKKISVK
;
A
#
# COMPACT_ATOMS: atom_id res chain seq x y z
N MET A 1 -34.24 -24.91 50.72
CA MET A 1 -33.90 -23.57 50.18
C MET A 1 -32.51 -23.46 49.53
N ALA A 2 -31.73 -24.55 49.38
CA ALA A 2 -30.37 -24.48 48.78
C ALA A 2 -30.32 -24.71 47.25
N ARG A 3 -31.38 -25.27 46.65
CA ARG A 3 -31.41 -25.63 45.21
C ARG A 3 -31.40 -24.42 44.28
N HIS A 4 -32.07 -23.32 44.65
CA HIS A 4 -32.10 -22.10 43.84
C HIS A 4 -30.74 -21.38 43.80
N TRP A 5 -29.95 -21.50 44.85
CA TRP A 5 -28.63 -20.87 44.91
C TRP A 5 -27.65 -21.52 43.93
N TYR A 6 -27.79 -22.83 43.71
CA TYR A 6 -27.03 -23.56 42.69
C TYR A 6 -27.39 -23.12 41.27
N TYR A 7 -28.67 -22.89 40.95
CA TYR A 7 -29.07 -22.40 39.62
C TYR A 7 -28.61 -20.97 39.35
N ILE A 8 -28.64 -20.08 40.36
CA ILE A 8 -28.08 -18.72 40.26
C ILE A 8 -26.57 -18.79 39.98
N PHE A 9 -25.83 -19.66 40.68
CA PHE A 9 -24.39 -19.80 40.49
C PHE A 9 -24.04 -20.35 39.10
N ILE A 10 -24.80 -21.32 38.58
CA ILE A 10 -24.64 -21.82 37.20
C ILE A 10 -24.89 -20.72 36.16
N LEU A 11 -25.91 -19.89 36.36
CA LEU A 11 -26.28 -18.84 35.42
C LEU A 11 -25.21 -17.73 35.34
N VAL A 12 -24.54 -17.42 36.45
CA VAL A 12 -23.43 -16.45 36.50
C VAL A 12 -22.18 -16.96 35.77
N ILE A 13 -21.86 -18.26 35.90
CA ILE A 13 -20.72 -18.87 35.18
C ILE A 13 -21.00 -18.94 33.67
N ALA A 14 -22.24 -19.17 33.25
CA ALA A 14 -22.60 -19.20 31.83
C ALA A 14 -22.49 -17.82 31.14
N PHE A 15 -22.62 -16.73 31.90
CA PHE A 15 -22.52 -15.37 31.36
C PHE A 15 -21.07 -14.89 31.16
N SER A 16 -20.10 -15.44 31.90
CA SER A 16 -18.71 -14.98 31.83
C SER A 16 -17.91 -15.55 30.66
N THR A 17 -18.43 -16.56 29.94
CA THR A 17 -17.75 -17.16 28.78
C THR A 17 -18.07 -16.48 27.44
N LEU A 18 -18.99 -15.50 27.41
CA LEU A 18 -19.39 -14.81 26.18
C LEU A 18 -18.42 -13.67 25.78
N SER A 19 -17.47 -13.33 26.64
CA SER A 19 -16.48 -12.29 26.40
C SER A 19 -15.11 -12.89 26.06
N THR A 20 -15.02 -13.72 25.03
CA THR A 20 -13.72 -13.94 24.40
C THR A 20 -13.39 -12.70 23.57
N PRO A 21 -12.23 -12.03 23.78
CA PRO A 21 -11.83 -10.97 22.88
C PRO A 21 -11.63 -11.59 21.50
N LEU A 22 -12.35 -11.07 20.50
CA LEU A 22 -12.04 -11.32 19.11
C LEU A 22 -10.58 -10.90 18.92
N LEU A 23 -9.67 -11.88 18.80
CA LEU A 23 -8.31 -11.58 18.37
C LEU A 23 -8.46 -10.86 17.03
N ALA A 24 -8.07 -9.59 16.97
CA ALA A 24 -7.77 -8.92 15.72
C ALA A 24 -6.59 -9.69 15.09
N ARG A 25 -6.92 -10.73 14.32
CA ARG A 25 -5.98 -11.40 13.43
C ARG A 25 -5.62 -10.33 12.40
N ASN A 26 -4.41 -9.81 12.50
CA ASN A 26 -3.81 -9.05 11.42
C ASN A 26 -3.65 -10.02 10.25
N THR A 27 -4.68 -10.15 9.42
CA THR A 27 -4.55 -10.75 8.10
C THR A 27 -3.74 -9.77 7.24
N SER A 28 -2.44 -9.70 7.52
CA SER A 28 -1.45 -9.49 6.46
C SER A 28 -1.24 -10.79 5.68
N GLU A 29 -2.28 -11.62 5.54
CA GLU A 29 -2.43 -12.61 4.48
C GLU A 29 -2.86 -11.86 3.22
N ILE A 30 -1.96 -11.00 2.74
CA ILE A 30 -1.77 -10.88 1.30
C ILE A 30 -0.58 -11.80 1.03
N GLU A 31 -0.83 -13.11 0.97
CA GLU A 31 -0.09 -13.97 0.05
C GLU A 31 -0.41 -13.49 -1.38
N GLN A 32 0.17 -12.35 -1.75
CA GLN A 32 0.47 -12.10 -3.15
C GLN A 32 1.93 -12.44 -3.28
N LEU A 33 2.19 -13.72 -3.58
CA LEU A 33 3.24 -14.11 -4.50
C LEU A 33 2.97 -13.45 -5.87
N ALA A 34 2.89 -12.12 -5.90
CA ALA A 34 3.15 -11.38 -7.11
C ALA A 34 4.66 -11.48 -7.24
N ALA A 35 5.12 -12.23 -8.24
CA ALA A 35 6.52 -12.24 -8.64
C ALA A 35 7.05 -10.82 -8.52
N PHE A 36 7.95 -10.59 -7.56
CA PHE A 36 8.58 -9.29 -7.38
C PHE A 36 9.50 -9.12 -8.59
N ASN A 37 8.95 -8.63 -9.70
CA ASN A 37 9.75 -7.77 -10.55
C ASN A 37 10.06 -6.59 -9.65
N ASP A 38 11.28 -6.51 -9.16
CA ASP A 38 11.75 -5.42 -8.32
C ASP A 38 11.67 -4.13 -9.15
N ILE A 39 10.52 -3.46 -9.09
CA ILE A 39 10.30 -2.18 -9.74
C ILE A 39 11.24 -1.20 -9.05
N ASN A 40 12.13 -0.56 -9.82
CA ASN A 40 13.01 0.48 -9.30
C ASN A 40 12.66 1.81 -9.97
N ILE A 41 12.64 2.87 -9.17
CA ILE A 41 12.45 4.24 -9.65
C ILE A 41 13.70 5.03 -9.28
N TYR A 42 14.41 5.49 -10.30
CA TYR A 42 15.60 6.33 -10.17
C TYR A 42 15.34 7.68 -10.85
N PHE A 43 15.73 8.77 -10.19
CA PHE A 43 15.54 10.12 -10.70
C PHE A 43 16.85 10.90 -10.57
N GLU A 44 17.39 11.33 -11.70
CA GLU A 44 18.63 12.09 -11.79
C GLU A 44 18.55 13.04 -12.97
N GLN A 45 19.03 14.29 -12.80
CA GLN A 45 19.14 15.27 -13.88
C GLN A 45 17.85 15.43 -14.72
N ASN A 46 16.69 15.46 -14.07
CA ASN A 46 15.38 15.58 -14.73
C ASN A 46 14.99 14.38 -15.63
N ILE A 47 15.72 13.28 -15.50
CA ILE A 47 15.44 12.00 -16.16
C ILE A 47 14.95 11.02 -15.10
N LEU A 48 13.73 10.51 -15.33
CA LEU A 48 13.15 9.44 -14.53
C LEU A 48 13.40 8.11 -15.23
N ARG A 49 14.20 7.24 -14.62
CA ARG A 49 14.43 5.87 -15.07
C ARG A 49 13.59 4.91 -14.24
N ILE A 50 12.87 4.03 -14.92
CA ILE A 50 12.04 3.00 -14.31
C ILE A 50 12.50 1.65 -14.83
N THR A 51 12.86 0.74 -13.93
CA THR A 51 13.21 -0.64 -14.27
C THR A 51 12.20 -1.62 -13.69
N GLY A 52 11.92 -2.72 -14.40
CA GLY A 52 10.99 -3.77 -13.95
C GLY A 52 9.51 -3.38 -14.00
N GLY A 53 9.18 -2.23 -14.58
CA GLY A 53 7.82 -1.68 -14.64
C GLY A 53 7.07 -1.90 -15.96
N GLU A 54 7.54 -2.81 -16.82
CA GLU A 54 6.93 -3.08 -18.13
C GLU A 54 5.45 -3.49 -18.01
N GLY A 55 4.61 -2.94 -18.88
CA GLY A 55 3.16 -3.16 -18.87
C GLY A 55 2.41 -2.38 -17.79
N LEU A 56 3.11 -1.64 -16.92
CA LEU A 56 2.50 -0.75 -15.94
C LEU A 56 2.44 0.69 -16.47
N ARG A 57 1.66 1.51 -15.76
CA ARG A 57 1.48 2.93 -16.06
C ARG A 57 2.23 3.80 -15.06
N LEU A 58 3.10 4.67 -15.58
CA LEU A 58 3.72 5.77 -14.85
C LEU A 58 2.69 6.86 -14.61
N GLN A 59 2.52 7.25 -13.36
CA GLN A 59 1.69 8.38 -12.94
C GLN A 59 2.53 9.32 -12.08
N ILE A 60 2.53 10.60 -12.42
CA ILE A 60 3.21 11.63 -11.61
C ILE A 60 2.18 12.63 -11.12
N PHE A 61 2.19 12.90 -9.83
CA PHE A 61 1.31 13.85 -9.17
C PHE A 61 2.13 15.02 -8.59
N ASN A 62 1.54 16.21 -8.58
CA ASN A 62 2.07 17.30 -7.79
C ASN A 62 1.75 17.10 -6.28
N VAL A 63 2.27 17.97 -5.42
CA VAL A 63 2.03 17.89 -3.96
C VAL A 63 0.57 18.02 -3.56
N THR A 64 -0.28 18.61 -4.41
CA THR A 64 -1.72 18.76 -4.17
C THR A 64 -2.53 17.53 -4.60
N GLY A 65 -1.88 16.51 -5.19
CA GLY A 65 -2.53 15.28 -5.66
C GLY A 65 -3.07 15.35 -7.09
N ILE A 66 -2.79 16.41 -7.85
CA ILE A 66 -3.20 16.53 -9.26
C ILE A 66 -2.23 15.73 -10.13
N LEU A 67 -2.78 14.90 -11.02
CA LEU A 67 -2.02 14.12 -12.00
C LEU A 67 -1.47 15.04 -13.11
N VAL A 68 -0.14 15.08 -13.25
CA VAL A 68 0.56 15.93 -14.23
C VAL A 68 1.15 15.14 -15.41
N VAL A 69 1.52 13.88 -15.20
CA VAL A 69 2.07 13.00 -16.25
C VAL A 69 1.46 11.61 -16.12
N CYS A 70 1.11 10.98 -17.24
CA CYS A 70 0.47 9.67 -17.25
C CYS A 70 0.81 8.86 -18.51
N GLU A 71 1.86 8.05 -18.44
CA GLU A 71 2.47 7.36 -19.58
C GLU A 71 2.56 5.85 -19.35
N ASN A 72 2.49 5.05 -20.42
CA ASN A 72 2.69 3.60 -20.33
C ASN A 72 4.17 3.24 -20.42
N ILE A 73 4.58 2.19 -19.72
CA ILE A 73 5.95 1.68 -19.72
C ILE A 73 6.01 0.45 -20.63
N ASP A 74 6.48 0.64 -21.86
CA ASP A 74 6.53 -0.44 -22.88
C ASP A 74 7.84 -1.25 -22.85
N SER A 75 8.72 -0.99 -21.89
CA SER A 75 10.04 -1.65 -21.82
C SER A 75 10.47 -1.89 -20.38
N ALA A 76 11.17 -2.98 -20.14
CA ALA A 76 11.72 -3.34 -18.83
C ALA A 76 12.65 -2.28 -18.22
N ASP A 77 13.30 -1.43 -19.03
CA ASP A 77 14.07 -0.26 -18.60
C ASP A 77 13.69 0.92 -19.50
N LYS A 78 12.90 1.86 -18.96
CA LYS A 78 12.40 3.03 -19.69
C LYS A 78 12.88 4.30 -19.00
N ARG A 79 13.29 5.27 -19.82
CA ARG A 79 13.70 6.61 -19.36
C ARG A 79 12.70 7.63 -19.87
N PHE A 80 12.26 8.50 -18.96
CA PHE A 80 11.35 9.61 -19.24
C PHE A 80 12.11 10.91 -18.99
N SER A 81 12.25 11.74 -20.02
CA SER A 81 12.67 13.11 -19.85
C SER A 81 11.44 13.91 -19.43
N LEU A 82 11.44 14.38 -18.18
CA LEU A 82 10.30 15.08 -17.60
C LEU A 82 10.57 16.58 -17.66
N ASP A 83 9.72 17.37 -18.30
CA ASP A 83 9.86 18.83 -18.26
C ASP A 83 8.95 19.40 -17.15
N LEU A 84 9.29 19.08 -15.90
CA LEU A 84 8.50 19.50 -14.73
C LEU A 84 9.11 20.76 -14.10
N PRO A 85 8.28 21.73 -13.68
CA PRO A 85 8.75 22.87 -12.89
C PRO A 85 9.42 22.43 -11.58
N HIS A 86 10.33 23.26 -11.07
CA HIS A 86 10.97 23.05 -9.76
C HIS A 86 9.95 22.78 -8.66
N GLY A 87 10.20 21.73 -7.87
CA GLY A 87 9.27 21.33 -6.83
C GLY A 87 9.32 19.85 -6.47
N CYS A 88 8.42 19.43 -5.59
CA CYS A 88 8.27 18.05 -5.17
C CYS A 88 7.13 17.37 -5.91
N TYR A 89 7.35 16.12 -6.30
CA TYR A 89 6.35 15.32 -7.01
C TYR A 89 6.29 13.91 -6.43
N ILE A 90 5.15 13.27 -6.65
CA ILE A 90 4.88 11.91 -6.25
C ILE A 90 4.84 11.07 -7.53
N VAL A 91 5.79 10.16 -7.67
CA VAL A 91 5.84 9.21 -8.78
C VAL A 91 5.23 7.90 -8.32
N LYS A 92 4.29 7.36 -9.10
CA LYS A 92 3.62 6.09 -8.84
C LYS A 92 3.73 5.17 -10.06
N VAL A 93 4.15 3.93 -9.82
CA VAL A 93 4.23 2.86 -10.80
C VAL A 93 3.65 1.60 -10.18
N GLY A 94 2.46 1.18 -10.62
CA GLY A 94 1.73 0.10 -9.97
C GLY A 94 1.51 0.38 -8.47
N LYS A 95 2.12 -0.43 -7.60
CA LYS A 95 2.07 -0.28 -6.14
C LYS A 95 3.22 0.54 -5.55
N LEU A 96 4.29 0.76 -6.32
CA LEU A 96 5.44 1.52 -5.85
C LEU A 96 5.17 3.02 -5.94
N VAL A 97 5.45 3.74 -4.87
CA VAL A 97 5.31 5.20 -4.78
C VAL A 97 6.61 5.79 -4.25
N LYS A 98 7.13 6.83 -4.92
CA LYS A 98 8.37 7.52 -4.52
C LYS A 98 8.23 9.03 -4.65
N LYS A 99 8.72 9.76 -3.65
CA LYS A 99 8.88 11.21 -3.73
C LYS A 99 10.12 11.54 -4.56
N ILE A 100 9.98 12.45 -5.52
CA ILE A 100 11.11 13.07 -6.24
C ILE A 100 11.12 14.57 -5.99
N SER A 101 12.31 15.17 -6.09
CA SER A 101 12.51 16.61 -5.98
C SER A 101 13.21 17.08 -7.24
N VAL A 102 12.53 17.92 -8.02
CA VAL A 102 13.07 18.58 -9.21
C VAL A 102 13.76 19.85 -8.73
N LYS A 103 15.09 19.88 -8.90
CA LYS A 103 15.96 20.97 -8.45
C LYS A 103 16.23 21.97 -9.55
#